data_AF-A0A7V9UZ35-F1
#
_entry.id   AF-A0A7V9UZ35-F1
#
_cell.length_a   1.000
_cell.length_b   1.000
_cell.length_c   1.000
_cell.angle_alpha   90.00
_cell.angle_beta   90.00
_cell.angle_gamma   90.00
#
_symmetry.space_group_name_H-M   'P 1'
#
loop_
_entity.id
_entity.type
_entity.pdbx_description
1 polymer ?
#
loop_
_entity_poly.entity_id
_entity_poly.type
_entity_poly.pdbx_seq_one_letter_code
_entity_poly.pdbx_strand_id
1 'polypeptide(L)'
;GGYGWVFPKGDHANVGVGGWGSEGPRLREHLALLSSKHGIDPGALRDVRGHRLPMRRLGSTPARGRVLLVGDAAGLVDPLSGDGIYEAFVSAELAAQAILEGDLEAYAIRLSAALDRHATASWAAKRALDRSAAACFWAARSPGVFSVVAGLLAGDVRHPSEARGLARPPLRALARLAARGSTP
;
A
#
# COMPACT_ATOMS: atom_id res chain seq x y z
N GLY A 1 8.16 1.98 -12.29
CA GLY A 1 7.58 2.61 -11.07
C GLY A 1 7.82 1.70 -9.89
N GLY A 2 8.09 2.27 -8.71
CA GLY A 2 8.50 1.52 -7.52
C GLY A 2 8.85 2.44 -6.35
N TYR A 3 9.43 1.87 -5.31
CA TYR A 3 9.89 2.59 -4.11
C TYR A 3 11.13 1.90 -3.53
N GLY A 4 11.86 2.63 -2.68
CA GLY A 4 12.95 2.09 -1.87
C GLY A 4 12.74 2.46 -0.41
N TRP A 5 13.29 1.66 0.49
CA TRP A 5 13.19 1.89 1.92
C TRP A 5 14.53 1.66 2.62
N VAL A 6 14.69 2.35 3.75
CA VAL A 6 15.75 2.15 4.74
C VAL A 6 15.05 2.22 6.10
N PHE A 7 14.92 1.08 6.78
CA PHE A 7 14.27 0.98 8.09
C PHE A 7 15.33 0.68 9.16
N PRO A 8 15.73 1.68 9.97
CA PRO A 8 16.65 1.47 11.09
C PRO A 8 16.05 0.51 12.13
N LYS A 9 16.87 -0.41 12.65
CA LYS A 9 16.52 -1.39 13.69
C LYS A 9 17.37 -1.27 14.96
N GLY A 10 18.24 -0.27 15.03
CA GLY A 10 19.16 -0.03 16.14
C GLY A 10 20.58 -0.44 15.78
N ASP A 11 20.85 -1.75 15.78
CA ASP A 11 22.16 -2.34 15.44
C ASP A 11 22.38 -2.55 13.94
N HIS A 12 21.30 -2.55 13.15
CA HIS A 12 21.33 -2.67 11.70
C HIS A 12 20.21 -1.85 11.05
N ALA A 13 20.18 -1.82 9.71
CA ALA A 13 19.07 -1.29 8.93
C ALA A 13 18.57 -2.36 7.95
N ASN A 14 17.25 -2.44 7.79
CA ASN A 14 16.65 -3.20 6.70
C ASN A 14 16.53 -2.28 5.48
N VAL A 15 17.17 -2.67 4.38
CA VAL A 15 17.25 -1.87 3.15
C VAL A 15 16.66 -2.68 2.01
N GLY A 16 15.82 -2.06 1.19
CA GLY A 16 15.25 -2.75 0.06
C GLY A 16 14.60 -1.85 -0.96
N VAL A 17 14.19 -2.47 -2.05
CA VAL A 17 13.50 -1.83 -3.17
C VAL A 17 12.35 -2.71 -3.64
N GLY A 18 11.27 -2.06 -4.05
CA GLY A 18 10.07 -2.69 -4.56
C GLY A 18 9.66 -2.04 -5.88
N GLY A 19 9.08 -2.82 -6.78
CA GLY A 19 8.65 -2.33 -8.08
C GLY A 19 7.62 -3.26 -8.71
N TRP A 20 7.01 -2.79 -9.79
CA TRP A 20 6.15 -3.62 -10.62
C TRP A 20 6.91 -4.85 -11.14
N GLY A 21 6.19 -5.93 -11.47
CA GLY A 21 6.82 -7.17 -11.93
C GLY A 21 7.78 -7.00 -13.12
N SER A 22 7.54 -6.00 -13.97
CA SER A 22 8.44 -5.62 -15.08
C SER A 22 9.79 -5.04 -14.63
N GLU A 23 9.89 -4.51 -13.41
CA GLU A 23 11.14 -4.06 -12.78
C GLU A 23 11.89 -5.20 -12.09
N GLY A 24 11.27 -6.36 -11.90
CA GLY A 24 11.83 -7.51 -11.19
C GLY A 24 13.29 -7.83 -11.57
N PRO A 25 13.62 -7.94 -12.87
CA PRO A 25 15.00 -8.21 -13.31
C PRO A 25 16.02 -7.14 -12.91
N ARG A 26 15.59 -5.89 -12.68
CA ARG A 26 16.44 -4.74 -12.34
C ARG A 26 16.48 -4.41 -10.84
N LEU A 27 15.74 -5.12 -9.99
CA LEU A 27 15.67 -4.79 -8.56
C LEU A 27 17.04 -4.83 -7.86
N ARG A 28 17.97 -5.69 -8.31
CA ARG A 28 19.34 -5.72 -7.78
C ARG A 28 20.12 -4.44 -8.10
N GLU A 29 19.98 -3.93 -9.31
CA GLU A 29 20.59 -2.66 -9.74
C GLU A 29 20.01 -1.49 -8.96
N HIS A 30 18.68 -1.46 -8.79
CA HIS A 30 17.99 -0.43 -8.01
C HIS A 30 18.41 -0.45 -6.53
N LEU A 31 18.62 -1.63 -5.95
CA LEU A 31 19.13 -1.76 -4.58
C LEU A 31 20.56 -1.22 -4.45
N ALA A 32 21.45 -1.52 -5.42
CA ALA A 32 22.81 -0.99 -5.44
C ALA A 32 22.82 0.54 -5.57
N LEU A 33 21.95 1.09 -6.42
CA LEU A 33 21.77 2.54 -6.58
C LEU A 33 21.28 3.20 -5.29
N LEU A 34 20.27 2.62 -4.63
CA LEU A 34 19.77 3.11 -3.35
C LEU A 34 20.88 3.07 -2.29
N SER A 35 21.63 1.97 -2.21
CA SER A 35 22.70 1.79 -1.24
C SER A 35 23.78 2.86 -1.42
N SER A 36 24.27 3.05 -2.64
CA SER A 36 25.25 4.09 -2.98
C SER A 36 24.75 5.50 -2.62
N LYS A 37 23.50 5.83 -2.96
CA LYS A 37 22.89 7.13 -2.66
C LYS A 37 22.81 7.43 -1.16
N HIS A 38 22.71 6.40 -0.33
CA HIS A 38 22.63 6.52 1.13
C HIS A 38 23.95 6.21 1.84
N GLY A 39 25.07 6.06 1.10
CA GLY A 39 26.38 5.76 1.69
C GLY A 39 26.46 4.38 2.34
N ILE A 40 25.60 3.45 1.93
CA ILE A 40 25.57 2.08 2.42
C ILE A 40 26.51 1.25 1.56
N ASP A 41 27.52 0.64 2.17
CA ASP A 41 28.43 -0.28 1.49
C ASP A 41 27.66 -1.49 0.94
N PRO A 42 27.64 -1.71 -0.40
CA PRO A 42 26.99 -2.88 -0.99
C PRO A 42 27.56 -4.20 -0.48
N GLY A 43 28.83 -4.25 -0.08
CA GLY A 43 29.48 -5.44 0.51
C GLY A 43 29.00 -5.77 1.92
N ALA A 44 28.38 -4.81 2.62
CA ALA A 44 27.80 -5.01 3.94
C ALA A 44 26.38 -5.60 3.89
N LEU A 45 25.75 -5.68 2.70
CA LEU A 45 24.43 -6.27 2.55
C LEU A 45 24.46 -7.77 2.85
N ARG A 46 23.56 -8.21 3.73
CA ARG A 46 23.38 -9.61 4.13
C ARG A 46 21.95 -10.04 3.83
N ASP A 47 21.72 -11.35 3.69
CA ASP A 47 20.39 -11.95 3.53
C ASP A 47 19.53 -11.33 2.41
N VAL A 48 20.15 -10.97 1.29
CA VAL A 48 19.44 -10.24 0.23
C VAL A 48 18.44 -11.16 -0.51
N ARG A 49 17.17 -11.06 -0.15
CA ARG A 49 16.07 -11.86 -0.71
C ARG A 49 15.14 -11.03 -1.59
N GLY A 50 14.20 -11.68 -2.25
CA GLY A 50 13.18 -11.06 -3.07
C GLY A 50 11.90 -11.88 -3.04
N HIS A 51 10.76 -11.20 -2.91
CA HIS A 51 9.45 -11.82 -2.80
C HIS A 51 8.46 -11.12 -3.73
N ARG A 52 7.44 -11.86 -4.19
CA ARG A 52 6.31 -11.25 -4.90
C ARG A 52 5.34 -10.71 -3.87
N LEU A 53 4.84 -9.50 -4.12
CA LEU A 53 3.80 -8.85 -3.32
C LEU A 53 2.46 -9.01 -4.06
N PRO A 54 1.61 -9.98 -3.67
CA PRO A 54 0.36 -10.24 -4.37
C PRO A 54 -0.68 -9.16 -4.04
N MET A 55 -1.11 -8.42 -5.06
CA MET A 55 -2.14 -7.39 -4.95
C MET A 55 -3.36 -7.86 -5.73
N ARG A 56 -4.47 -8.11 -5.04
CA ARG A 56 -5.70 -8.62 -5.65
C ARG A 56 -6.40 -7.51 -6.42
N ARG A 57 -7.20 -7.94 -7.41
CA ARG A 57 -8.25 -7.07 -7.96
C ARG A 57 -9.38 -6.98 -6.93
N LEU A 58 -9.88 -5.76 -6.70
CA LEU A 58 -11.08 -5.56 -5.89
C LEU A 58 -12.25 -6.35 -6.49
N GLY A 59 -13.08 -6.95 -5.63
CA GLY A 59 -14.14 -7.86 -6.04
C GLY A 59 -13.70 -9.29 -6.37
N SER A 60 -12.41 -9.63 -6.21
CA SER A 60 -11.98 -11.04 -6.24
C SER A 60 -12.56 -11.81 -5.06
N THR A 61 -12.90 -13.08 -5.30
CA THR A 61 -13.54 -13.96 -4.32
C THR A 61 -12.50 -14.53 -3.33
N PRO A 62 -12.49 -14.13 -2.04
CA PRO A 62 -11.50 -14.60 -1.07
C PRO A 62 -11.90 -15.91 -0.40
N ALA A 63 -13.11 -16.43 -0.66
CA ALA A 63 -13.64 -17.64 -0.07
C ALA A 63 -14.58 -18.39 -1.01
N ARG A 64 -14.55 -19.72 -0.96
CA ARG A 64 -15.44 -20.58 -1.73
C ARG A 64 -15.70 -21.89 -0.99
N GLY A 65 -16.94 -22.13 -0.58
CA GLY A 65 -17.29 -23.34 0.17
C GLY A 65 -16.48 -23.44 1.46
N ARG A 66 -15.65 -24.48 1.60
CA ARG A 66 -14.83 -24.72 2.81
C ARG A 66 -13.41 -24.13 2.75
N VAL A 67 -13.14 -23.26 1.78
CA VAL A 67 -11.81 -22.66 1.58
C VAL A 67 -11.90 -21.16 1.79
N LEU A 68 -11.06 -20.63 2.69
CA LEU A 68 -10.88 -19.21 2.94
C LEU A 68 -9.41 -18.85 2.69
N LEU A 69 -9.16 -17.75 1.99
CA LEU A 69 -7.82 -17.20 1.77
C LEU A 69 -7.61 -16.01 2.71
N VAL A 70 -6.42 -15.89 3.29
CA VAL A 70 -6.02 -14.81 4.19
C VAL A 70 -4.65 -14.24 3.79
N GLY A 71 -4.37 -13.00 4.20
CA GLY A 71 -3.11 -12.30 3.91
C GLY A 71 -2.68 -12.37 2.44
N ASP A 72 -1.41 -12.70 2.22
CA ASP A 72 -0.82 -12.83 0.88
C ASP A 72 -1.54 -13.87 -0.01
N ALA A 73 -2.07 -14.95 0.58
CA ALA A 73 -2.82 -15.95 -0.18
C ALA A 73 -4.12 -15.37 -0.76
N ALA A 74 -4.72 -14.38 -0.10
CA ALA A 74 -5.85 -13.61 -0.60
C ALA A 74 -5.43 -12.40 -1.46
N GLY A 75 -4.12 -12.16 -1.64
CA GLY A 75 -3.58 -11.02 -2.36
C GLY A 75 -3.89 -9.68 -1.69
N LEU A 76 -3.84 -9.63 -0.37
CA LEU A 76 -4.29 -8.46 0.38
C LEU A 76 -3.24 -7.34 0.52
N VAL A 77 -2.05 -7.49 -0.06
CA VAL A 77 -0.99 -6.48 0.06
C VAL A 77 -1.49 -5.11 -0.44
N ASP A 78 -1.27 -4.08 0.36
CA ASP A 78 -1.60 -2.70 0.04
C ASP A 78 -0.83 -2.23 -1.20
N PRO A 79 -1.53 -1.73 -2.24
CA PRO A 79 -0.91 -1.41 -3.51
C PRO A 79 -0.05 -0.13 -3.50
N LEU A 80 -0.22 0.73 -2.49
CA LEU A 80 0.54 1.99 -2.38
C LEU A 80 1.86 1.78 -1.65
N SER A 81 1.77 1.24 -0.43
CA SER A 81 2.89 1.04 0.49
C SER A 81 3.63 -0.28 0.26
N GLY A 82 2.92 -1.30 -0.22
CA GLY A 82 3.41 -2.67 -0.26
C GLY A 82 3.42 -3.38 1.11
N ASP A 83 2.78 -2.81 2.13
CA ASP A 83 2.55 -3.50 3.41
C ASP A 83 1.42 -4.52 3.28
N GLY A 84 1.43 -5.55 4.12
CA GLY A 84 0.39 -6.58 4.16
C GLY A 84 0.17 -7.19 5.54
N ILE A 85 0.92 -6.74 6.56
CA ILE A 85 0.84 -7.34 7.90
C ILE A 85 -0.51 -7.02 8.54
N TYR A 86 -0.96 -5.77 8.45
CA TYR A 86 -2.26 -5.36 9.00
C TYR A 86 -3.40 -6.15 8.34
N GLU A 87 -3.39 -6.24 7.02
CA GLU A 87 -4.42 -6.95 6.25
C GLU A 87 -4.39 -8.46 6.50
N ALA A 88 -3.20 -9.05 6.72
CA ALA A 88 -3.06 -10.44 7.11
C ALA A 88 -3.73 -10.72 8.47
N PHE A 89 -3.52 -9.86 9.47
CA PHE A 89 -4.19 -10.01 10.77
C PHE A 89 -5.69 -9.82 10.68
N VAL A 90 -6.16 -8.75 10.03
CA VAL A 90 -7.60 -8.47 9.85
C VAL A 90 -8.29 -9.63 9.15
N SER A 91 -7.72 -10.13 8.05
CA SER A 91 -8.31 -11.25 7.32
C SER A 91 -8.29 -12.56 8.12
N ALA A 92 -7.22 -12.84 8.88
CA ALA A 92 -7.15 -14.01 9.73
C ALA A 92 -8.21 -13.99 10.85
N GLU A 93 -8.40 -12.84 11.49
CA GLU A 93 -9.41 -12.66 12.54
C GLU A 93 -10.83 -12.89 11.99
N LEU A 94 -11.16 -12.25 10.87
CA LEU A 94 -12.47 -12.40 10.23
C LEU A 94 -12.73 -13.84 9.76
N ALA A 95 -11.71 -14.51 9.23
CA ALA A 95 -11.79 -15.90 8.81
C ALA A 95 -12.04 -16.83 10.01
N ALA A 96 -11.33 -16.60 11.13
CA ALA A 96 -11.52 -17.37 12.35
C ALA A 96 -12.94 -17.19 12.93
N GLN A 97 -13.46 -15.96 12.95
CA GLN A 97 -14.83 -15.67 13.38
C GLN A 97 -15.86 -16.41 12.52
N ALA A 98 -15.73 -16.34 11.18
CA ALA A 98 -16.61 -17.03 10.25
C ALA A 98 -16.60 -18.57 10.46
N ILE A 99 -15.42 -19.14 10.77
CA ILE A 99 -15.29 -20.57 11.08
C ILE A 99 -16.01 -20.92 12.39
N LEU A 100 -15.80 -20.13 13.45
CA LEU A 100 -16.41 -20.38 14.77
C LEU A 100 -17.95 -20.25 14.73
N GLU A 101 -18.46 -19.33 13.91
CA GLU A 101 -19.90 -19.13 13.71
C GLU A 101 -20.53 -20.16 12.77
N GLY A 102 -19.73 -20.90 12.02
CA GLY A 102 -20.21 -21.83 10.99
C GLY A 102 -20.75 -21.14 9.73
N ASP A 103 -20.51 -19.84 9.56
CA ASP A 103 -20.93 -19.04 8.42
C ASP A 103 -19.72 -18.54 7.61
N LEU A 104 -19.20 -19.42 6.75
CA LEU A 104 -18.02 -19.15 5.95
C LEU A 104 -18.27 -18.09 4.86
N GLU A 105 -19.51 -17.94 4.41
CA GLU A 105 -19.87 -16.96 3.36
C GLU A 105 -19.83 -15.53 3.92
N ALA A 106 -20.09 -15.35 5.22
CA ALA A 106 -19.95 -14.04 5.88
C ALA A 106 -18.53 -13.47 5.83
N TYR A 107 -17.50 -14.32 5.73
CA TYR A 107 -16.11 -13.86 5.68
C TYR A 107 -15.85 -12.90 4.51
N ALA A 108 -16.31 -13.24 3.29
CA ALA A 108 -16.05 -12.43 2.11
C ALA A 108 -16.70 -11.03 2.24
N ILE A 109 -17.91 -10.97 2.80
CA ILE A 109 -18.65 -9.73 3.03
C ILE A 109 -17.92 -8.87 4.08
N ARG A 110 -17.53 -9.46 5.21
CA ARG A 110 -16.83 -8.75 6.29
C ARG A 110 -15.46 -8.24 5.82
N LEU A 111 -14.73 -9.06 5.06
CA LEU A 111 -13.44 -8.67 4.51
C LEU A 111 -13.56 -7.49 3.55
N SER A 112 -14.56 -7.52 2.66
CA SER A 112 -14.84 -6.40 1.76
C SER A 112 -15.18 -5.13 2.53
N ALA A 113 -16.06 -5.23 3.54
CA ALA A 113 -16.43 -4.10 4.39
C ALA A 113 -15.22 -3.51 5.15
N ALA A 114 -14.30 -4.35 5.61
CA ALA A 114 -13.13 -3.92 6.36
C ALA A 114 -12.04 -3.27 5.49
N LEU A 115 -11.73 -3.86 4.32
CA LEU A 115 -10.51 -3.53 3.58
C LEU A 115 -10.74 -2.85 2.22
N ASP A 116 -11.89 -3.02 1.56
CA ASP A 116 -12.01 -2.56 0.16
C ASP A 116 -12.00 -1.04 0.03
N ARG A 117 -12.50 -0.31 1.04
CA ARG A 117 -12.41 1.16 1.07
C ARG A 117 -10.94 1.60 1.12
N HIS A 118 -10.15 0.99 1.99
CA HIS A 118 -8.73 1.29 2.14
C HIS A 118 -7.98 0.96 0.86
N ALA A 119 -8.14 -0.26 0.36
CA ALA A 119 -7.50 -0.72 -0.88
C ALA A 119 -7.89 0.14 -2.10
N THR A 120 -9.14 0.62 -2.18
CA THR A 120 -9.57 1.54 -3.25
C THR A 120 -8.82 2.86 -3.18
N ALA A 121 -8.68 3.44 -1.97
CA ALA A 121 -7.95 4.69 -1.76
C ALA A 121 -6.47 4.52 -2.09
N SER A 122 -5.85 3.42 -1.65
CA SER A 122 -4.46 3.09 -1.95
C SER A 122 -4.21 2.89 -3.44
N TRP A 123 -5.11 2.20 -4.16
CA TRP A 123 -5.02 2.08 -5.61
C TRP A 123 -5.11 3.43 -6.32
N ALA A 124 -6.00 4.32 -5.86
CA ALA A 124 -6.12 5.68 -6.39
C ALA A 124 -4.84 6.49 -6.17
N ALA A 125 -4.29 6.45 -4.95
CA ALA A 125 -3.03 7.10 -4.62
C ALA A 125 -1.86 6.53 -5.43
N LYS A 126 -1.77 5.20 -5.56
CA LYS A 126 -0.74 4.52 -6.35
C LYS A 126 -0.78 4.94 -7.82
N ARG A 127 -1.97 5.02 -8.42
CA ARG A 127 -2.13 5.53 -9.79
C ARG A 127 -1.67 6.97 -9.93
N ALA A 128 -1.96 7.84 -8.96
CA ALA A 128 -1.47 9.22 -8.98
C ALA A 128 0.06 9.27 -8.89
N LEU A 129 0.65 8.45 -8.01
CA LEU A 129 2.10 8.35 -7.82
C LEU A 129 2.81 7.84 -9.09
N ASP A 130 2.27 6.81 -9.73
CA ASP A 130 2.81 6.26 -10.98
C ASP A 130 2.71 7.26 -12.15
N ARG A 131 1.69 8.12 -12.17
CA ARG A 131 1.52 9.15 -13.21
C ARG A 131 2.47 10.32 -13.03
N SER A 132 2.64 10.80 -11.80
CA SER A 132 3.55 11.89 -11.52
C SER A 132 4.01 11.86 -10.07
N ALA A 133 5.12 11.18 -9.83
CA ALA A 133 5.76 11.18 -8.52
C ALA A 133 6.15 12.60 -8.10
N ALA A 134 6.66 13.42 -9.01
CA ALA A 134 7.03 14.82 -8.73
C ALA A 134 5.84 15.65 -8.23
N ALA A 135 4.68 15.58 -8.88
CA ALA A 135 3.48 16.27 -8.43
C ALA A 135 2.99 15.74 -7.07
N CYS A 136 3.08 14.43 -6.86
CA CYS A 136 2.69 13.82 -5.58
C CYS A 136 3.61 14.26 -4.43
N PHE A 137 4.92 14.27 -4.64
CA PHE A 137 5.88 14.75 -3.64
C PHE A 137 5.74 16.25 -3.39
N TRP A 138 5.52 17.06 -4.43
CA TRP A 138 5.23 18.49 -4.26
C TRP A 138 3.97 18.71 -3.40
N ALA A 139 2.89 17.97 -3.69
CA ALA A 139 1.67 18.06 -2.92
C ALA A 139 1.85 17.58 -1.47
N ALA A 140 2.54 16.46 -1.25
CA ALA A 140 2.81 15.93 0.08
C ALA A 140 3.68 16.86 0.94
N ARG A 141 4.59 17.62 0.30
CA ARG A 141 5.44 18.63 0.97
C ARG A 141 4.76 19.98 1.15
N SER A 142 3.54 20.15 0.64
CA SER A 142 2.81 21.41 0.77
C SER A 142 2.28 21.59 2.21
N PRO A 143 2.35 22.80 2.79
CA PRO A 143 1.90 23.06 4.15
C PRO A 143 0.46 22.60 4.40
N GLY A 144 0.23 21.91 5.51
CA GLY A 144 -1.09 21.42 5.94
C GLY A 144 -1.59 20.15 5.24
N VAL A 145 -0.99 19.71 4.12
CA VAL A 145 -1.37 18.45 3.46
C VAL A 145 -1.02 17.25 4.33
N PHE A 146 0.18 17.22 4.92
CA PHE A 146 0.57 16.15 5.82
C PHE A 146 -0.36 16.06 7.04
N SER A 147 -0.77 17.19 7.63
CA SER A 147 -1.71 17.21 8.76
C SER A 147 -3.08 16.65 8.41
N VAL A 148 -3.58 16.91 7.19
CA VAL A 148 -4.83 16.32 6.69
C VAL A 148 -4.68 14.81 6.45
N VAL A 149 -3.56 14.37 5.87
CA VAL A 149 -3.29 12.94 5.66
C VAL A 149 -3.13 12.20 6.98
N ALA A 150 -2.36 12.76 7.91
CA ALA A 150 -2.18 12.21 9.26
C ALA A 150 -3.51 12.15 10.02
N GLY A 151 -4.35 13.19 9.94
CA GLY A 151 -5.70 13.18 10.53
C GLY A 151 -6.64 12.15 9.90
N LEU A 152 -6.55 11.90 8.59
CA LEU A 152 -7.30 10.82 7.93
C LEU A 152 -6.84 9.43 8.40
N LEU A 153 -5.53 9.23 8.57
CA LEU A 153 -4.95 7.96 9.02
C LEU A 153 -5.22 7.69 10.52
N ALA A 154 -5.25 8.75 11.34
CA ALA A 154 -5.59 8.67 12.76
C ALA A 154 -7.11 8.55 13.02
N GLY A 155 -7.95 8.75 12.00
CA GLY A 155 -9.41 8.75 12.12
C GLY A 155 -10.03 10.08 12.57
N ASP A 156 -9.22 11.12 12.74
CA ASP A 156 -9.62 12.48 13.16
C ASP A 156 -10.32 13.27 12.05
N VAL A 157 -10.06 12.93 10.77
CA VAL A 157 -10.67 13.57 9.59
C VAL A 157 -11.43 12.50 8.81
N ARG A 158 -12.71 12.73 8.49
CA ARG A 158 -13.58 11.70 7.90
C ARG A 158 -13.57 11.70 6.38
N HIS A 159 -13.22 12.83 5.76
CA HIS A 159 -13.15 12.93 4.30
C HIS A 159 -12.13 13.98 3.80
N PRO A 160 -11.37 13.72 2.72
CA PRO A 160 -10.41 14.69 2.16
C PRO A 160 -11.04 16.04 1.73
N SER A 161 -12.36 16.11 1.56
CA SER A 161 -13.08 17.36 1.25
C SER A 161 -13.28 18.26 2.46
N GLU A 162 -13.03 17.78 3.68
CA GLU A 162 -13.03 18.58 4.91
C GLU A 162 -11.76 19.42 5.03
N ALA A 163 -10.75 19.18 4.18
CA ALA A 163 -9.56 20.00 4.07
C ALA A 163 -9.92 21.45 3.69
N ARG A 164 -9.80 22.37 4.65
CA ARG A 164 -9.93 23.83 4.45
C ARG A 164 -8.54 24.45 4.22
N GLY A 165 -8.48 25.60 3.54
CA GLY A 165 -7.26 26.40 3.39
C GLY A 165 -6.27 25.89 2.32
N LEU A 166 -4.98 26.12 2.56
CA LEU A 166 -3.87 25.96 1.59
C LEU A 166 -3.68 24.52 1.06
N ALA A 167 -4.24 23.51 1.72
CA ALA A 167 -4.17 22.11 1.31
C ALA A 167 -5.13 21.73 0.15
N ARG A 168 -6.15 22.55 -0.13
CA ARG A 168 -7.22 22.22 -1.08
C ARG A 168 -6.77 22.14 -2.55
N PRO A 169 -5.97 23.09 -3.09
CA PRO A 169 -5.51 22.99 -4.48
C PRO A 169 -4.60 21.78 -4.76
N PRO A 170 -3.60 21.45 -3.91
CA PRO A 170 -2.79 20.24 -4.06
C PRO A 170 -3.61 18.94 -4.02
N LEU A 171 -4.55 18.82 -3.08
CA LEU A 171 -5.41 17.63 -2.97
C LEU A 171 -6.32 17.46 -4.20
N ARG A 172 -6.84 18.55 -4.78
CA ARG A 172 -7.61 18.50 -6.03
C ARG A 172 -6.75 18.07 -7.23
N ALA A 173 -5.49 18.51 -7.29
CA ALA A 173 -4.57 18.06 -8.34
C ALA A 173 -4.30 16.56 -8.24
N LEU A 174 -4.03 16.05 -7.03
CA LEU A 174 -3.88 14.62 -6.75
C LEU A 174 -5.14 13.81 -7.13
N ALA A 175 -6.32 14.28 -6.74
CA ALA A 175 -7.58 13.61 -7.07
C ALA A 175 -7.82 13.55 -8.59
N ARG A 176 -7.50 14.62 -9.33
CA ARG A 176 -7.57 14.61 -10.81
C ARG A 176 -6.59 13.64 -11.43
N LEU A 177 -5.37 13.55 -10.88
CA LEU A 177 -4.39 12.56 -11.28
C LEU A 177 -4.85 11.13 -10.97
N ALA A 178 -5.64 10.91 -9.93
CA ALA A 178 -6.20 9.59 -9.62
C ALA A 178 -7.43 9.22 -10.49
N ALA A 179 -8.24 10.21 -10.90
CA ALA A 179 -9.54 10.00 -11.56
C ALA A 179 -9.50 9.87 -13.09
N ARG A 180 -8.43 10.33 -13.78
CA ARG A 180 -8.32 10.26 -15.25
C ARG A 180 -8.03 8.84 -15.79
N GLY A 181 -8.69 7.80 -15.28
CA GLY A 181 -8.40 6.41 -15.64
C GLY A 181 -9.54 5.43 -15.36
N SER A 182 -10.78 5.93 -15.27
CA SER A 182 -11.97 5.10 -15.22
C SER A 182 -12.32 4.61 -16.61
N THR A 183 -11.60 3.60 -17.09
CA THR A 183 -12.11 2.65 -18.09
C THR A 183 -11.49 1.28 -17.78
N PRO A 184 -12.28 0.20 -17.87
CA PRO A 184 -11.90 -1.15 -17.43
C PRO A 184 -10.73 -1.74 -18.22
#